data_AF-A0A819VMY5-F1
#
_entry.id   AF-A0A819VMY5-F1
#
_cell.length_a   1.000
_cell.length_b   1.000
_cell.length_c   1.000
_cell.angle_alpha   90.00
_cell.angle_beta   90.00
_cell.angle_gamma   90.00
#
_symmetry.space_group_name_H-M   'P 1'
#
loop_
_entity.id
_entity.type
_entity.pdbx_description
1 polymer ?
#
loop_
_entity_poly.entity_id
_entity_poly.type
_entity_poly.pdbx_seq_one_letter_code
_entity_poly.pdbx_strand_id
1 'polypeptide(L)'
;MVRCKEEFCHGRVTDIRQDLSNNGRLAYILVACRLHTKILHNSPDLFGKISIYAGDDELFPKDLSIDNQLNKDIDQWADSTAPKALADVFEALVGAIFLDSKKCLQTVWNVIEPLLQQYINRSITDPNLNPVRTFFEQGGKVISEYTQTNTEKETTISICIIEATNGCRYEGYGTNRKMAKANACRKAIKSVIPNKIIIDN
;
A
#
# COMPACT_ATOMS: atom_id res chain seq x y z
N MET A 1 -6.64 23.45 30.19
CA MET A 1 -6.00 22.12 30.14
C MET A 1 -6.03 21.66 28.69
N VAL A 2 -4.97 21.93 27.96
CA VAL A 2 -4.88 21.70 26.50
C VAL A 2 -4.82 20.20 26.27
N ARG A 3 -5.81 19.64 25.56
CA ARG A 3 -5.84 18.23 25.18
C ARG A 3 -4.61 17.93 24.32
N CYS A 4 -3.76 17.02 24.77
CA CYS A 4 -2.70 16.42 23.95
C CYS A 4 -3.32 15.93 22.63
N LYS A 5 -2.81 16.44 21.50
CA LYS A 5 -3.00 15.79 20.20
C LYS A 5 -2.39 14.38 20.33
N GLU A 6 -3.19 13.37 20.05
CA GLU A 6 -2.89 11.95 20.23
C GLU A 6 -1.51 11.60 19.66
N GLU A 7 -0.58 11.17 20.52
CA GLU A 7 0.68 10.56 20.12
C GLU A 7 0.37 9.23 19.41
N PHE A 8 0.90 9.03 18.21
CA PHE A 8 0.77 7.76 17.50
C PHE A 8 1.29 6.62 18.39
N CYS A 9 0.43 5.64 18.71
CA CYS A 9 0.89 4.45 19.44
C CYS A 9 2.00 3.72 18.65
N HIS A 10 2.88 3.00 19.34
CA HIS A 10 4.05 2.35 18.71
C HIS A 10 3.68 1.46 17.51
N GLY A 11 2.58 0.72 17.62
CA GLY A 11 2.08 -0.09 16.50
C GLY A 11 1.72 0.77 15.29
N ARG A 12 1.11 1.94 15.50
CA ARG A 12 0.67 2.82 14.41
C ARG A 12 1.85 3.45 13.68
N VAL A 13 2.89 3.87 14.41
CA VAL A 13 4.14 4.35 13.80
C VAL A 13 4.80 3.24 12.97
N THR A 14 4.77 2.00 13.47
CA THR A 14 5.30 0.84 12.74
C THR A 14 4.52 0.59 11.46
N ASP A 15 3.18 0.63 11.53
CA ASP A 15 2.30 0.47 10.37
C ASP A 15 2.58 1.57 9.33
N ILE A 16 2.65 2.84 9.73
CA ILE A 16 2.96 3.98 8.84
C ILE A 16 4.32 3.80 8.17
N ARG A 17 5.35 3.40 8.92
CA ARG A 17 6.69 3.20 8.37
C ARG A 17 6.70 2.09 7.32
N GLN A 18 6.08 0.95 7.62
CA GLN A 18 5.96 -0.17 6.67
C GLN A 18 5.20 0.22 5.41
N ASP A 19 4.19 1.07 5.58
CA ASP A 19 3.35 1.57 4.50
C ASP A 19 4.15 2.46 3.54
N LEU A 20 4.88 3.44 4.07
CA LEU A 20 5.66 4.40 3.29
C LEU A 20 6.91 3.81 2.65
N SER A 21 7.51 2.79 3.27
CA SER A 21 8.67 2.08 2.71
C SER A 21 8.29 0.85 1.88
N ASN A 22 7.05 0.78 1.37
CA ASN A 22 6.60 -0.33 0.54
C ASN A 22 7.10 -0.16 -0.90
N ASN A 23 7.87 -1.14 -1.41
CA ASN A 23 8.43 -1.11 -2.77
C ASN A 23 7.37 -0.91 -3.86
N GLY A 24 6.18 -1.52 -3.72
CA GLY A 24 5.08 -1.34 -4.67
C GLY A 24 4.61 0.11 -4.71
N ARG A 25 4.58 0.79 -3.57
CA ARG A 25 4.27 2.23 -3.52
C ARG A 25 5.36 3.09 -4.12
N LEU A 26 6.62 2.83 -3.79
CA LEU A 26 7.75 3.58 -4.36
C LEU A 26 7.79 3.45 -5.90
N ALA A 27 7.53 2.24 -6.40
CA ALA A 27 7.37 1.99 -7.83
C ALA A 27 6.20 2.78 -8.44
N TYR A 28 5.03 2.77 -7.80
CA TYR A 28 3.87 3.53 -8.24
C TYR A 28 4.16 5.04 -8.30
N ILE A 29 4.77 5.60 -7.25
CA ILE A 29 5.15 7.03 -7.19
C ILE A 29 6.09 7.38 -8.34
N LEU A 30 7.11 6.55 -8.57
CA LEU A 30 8.06 6.77 -9.67
C LEU A 30 7.35 6.80 -11.03
N VAL A 31 6.37 5.92 -11.24
CA VAL A 31 5.60 5.88 -12.48
C VAL A 31 4.65 7.08 -12.59
N ALA A 32 3.94 7.43 -11.51
CA ALA A 32 3.05 8.58 -11.43
C ALA A 32 3.79 9.90 -11.74
N CYS A 33 5.05 10.03 -11.30
CA CYS A 33 5.91 11.17 -11.65
C CYS A 33 6.54 11.07 -13.07
N ARG A 34 6.16 10.06 -13.87
CA ARG A 34 6.72 9.74 -15.20
C ARG A 34 8.24 9.53 -15.24
N LEU A 35 8.87 9.29 -14.10
CA LEU A 35 10.32 9.10 -14.00
C LEU A 35 10.77 7.76 -14.60
N HIS A 36 9.86 6.79 -14.73
CA HIS A 36 10.13 5.52 -15.40
C HIS A 36 10.59 5.71 -16.87
N THR A 37 10.15 6.78 -17.53
CA THR A 37 10.56 7.15 -18.90
C THR A 37 12.01 7.61 -19.01
N LYS A 38 12.66 7.91 -17.87
CA LYS A 38 14.04 8.41 -17.79
C LYS A 38 15.04 7.35 -17.33
N ILE A 39 14.57 6.13 -17.06
CA ILE A 39 15.43 5.02 -16.65
C ILE A 39 16.23 4.55 -17.86
N LEU A 40 17.54 4.56 -17.74
CA LEU A 40 18.45 3.98 -18.74
C LEU A 40 18.67 2.50 -18.42
N HIS A 41 18.23 1.62 -19.30
CA HIS A 41 18.46 0.18 -19.20
C HIS A 41 18.51 -0.46 -20.59
N ASN A 42 19.16 -1.62 -20.72
CA ASN A 42 19.24 -2.38 -21.97
C ASN A 42 18.60 -3.78 -21.85
N SER A 43 17.54 -3.89 -21.03
CA SER A 43 16.81 -5.14 -20.80
C SER A 43 15.41 -5.06 -21.42
N PRO A 44 15.13 -5.83 -22.48
CA PRO A 44 13.79 -5.90 -23.09
C PRO A 44 12.74 -6.50 -22.15
N ASP A 45 13.12 -7.45 -21.29
CA ASP A 45 12.22 -8.02 -20.27
C ASP A 45 11.79 -6.96 -19.26
N LEU A 46 12.75 -6.16 -18.77
CA LEU A 46 12.45 -5.04 -17.88
C LEU A 46 11.56 -4.00 -18.58
N PHE A 47 11.84 -3.69 -19.85
CA PHE A 47 11.02 -2.78 -20.64
C PHE A 47 9.57 -3.25 -20.69
N GLY A 48 9.33 -4.51 -21.09
CA GLY A 48 7.98 -5.07 -21.16
C GLY A 48 7.25 -5.03 -19.81
N LYS A 49 7.93 -5.37 -18.72
CA LYS A 49 7.34 -5.32 -17.37
C LYS A 49 7.00 -3.89 -16.95
N ILE A 50 7.87 -2.92 -17.23
CA ILE A 50 7.60 -1.50 -16.96
C ILE A 50 6.42 -1.01 -17.81
N SER A 51 6.37 -1.33 -19.10
CA SER A 51 5.28 -0.93 -19.99
C SER A 51 3.93 -1.51 -19.55
N ILE A 52 3.89 -2.79 -19.17
CA ILE A 52 2.68 -3.43 -18.64
C ILE A 52 2.25 -2.76 -17.33
N TYR A 53 3.18 -2.49 -16.43
CA TYR A 53 2.88 -1.89 -15.13
C TYR A 53 2.46 -0.41 -15.27
N ALA A 54 3.11 0.36 -16.14
CA ALA A 54 2.80 1.77 -16.37
C ALA A 54 1.52 1.99 -17.19
N GLY A 55 1.05 0.97 -17.93
CA GLY A 55 -0.19 1.07 -18.72
C GLY A 55 -0.21 2.26 -19.68
N ASP A 56 -1.41 2.65 -20.10
CA ASP A 56 -1.61 3.86 -20.89
C ASP A 56 -1.58 5.11 -20.01
N ASP A 57 -0.98 6.18 -20.53
CA ASP A 57 -0.71 7.48 -19.88
C ASP A 57 -1.95 8.18 -19.28
N GLU A 58 -3.16 7.71 -19.57
CA GLU A 58 -4.44 8.19 -19.04
C GLU A 58 -4.80 7.62 -17.66
N LEU A 59 -4.25 6.46 -17.30
CA LEU A 59 -4.47 5.83 -15.99
C LEU A 59 -3.70 6.54 -14.87
N PHE A 60 -2.62 7.23 -15.25
CA PHE A 60 -1.81 8.00 -14.32
C PHE A 60 -2.22 9.46 -14.34
N PRO A 61 -2.67 9.97 -13.19
CA PRO A 61 -3.08 11.35 -13.15
C PRO A 61 -1.93 12.31 -13.41
N LYS A 62 -2.18 13.28 -14.29
CA LYS A 62 -1.20 14.31 -14.68
C LYS A 62 -0.90 15.29 -13.54
N ASP A 63 -1.85 15.46 -12.63
CA ASP A 63 -1.72 16.25 -11.41
C ASP A 63 -1.92 15.34 -10.20
N LEU A 64 -0.99 15.38 -9.23
CA LEU A 64 -1.10 14.67 -7.95
C LEU A 64 -2.25 15.17 -7.06
N SER A 65 -3.09 16.10 -7.53
CA SER A 65 -4.24 16.63 -6.80
C SER A 65 -5.48 15.77 -7.01
N ILE A 66 -5.68 14.67 -6.28
CA ILE A 66 -6.79 13.74 -6.59
C ILE A 66 -7.57 13.17 -5.41
N ASP A 67 -8.89 13.17 -5.65
CA ASP A 67 -10.04 12.65 -4.92
C ASP A 67 -9.97 11.15 -4.55
N ASN A 68 -10.88 10.78 -3.63
CA ASN A 68 -11.04 9.48 -2.99
C ASN A 68 -11.08 8.22 -3.90
N GLN A 69 -11.27 8.38 -5.21
CA GLN A 69 -11.37 7.27 -6.16
C GLN A 69 -9.99 6.67 -6.51
N LEU A 70 -8.95 7.51 -6.61
CA LEU A 70 -7.56 7.07 -6.86
C LEU A 70 -6.97 6.24 -5.71
N ASN A 71 -7.47 6.44 -4.48
CA ASN A 71 -7.03 5.69 -3.31
C ASN A 71 -7.29 4.18 -3.41
N LYS A 72 -8.37 3.77 -4.10
CA LYS A 72 -8.67 2.34 -4.35
C LYS A 72 -7.70 1.73 -5.36
N ASP A 73 -7.33 2.48 -6.40
CA ASP A 73 -6.43 2.02 -7.43
C ASP A 73 -5.00 1.90 -6.87
N ILE A 74 -4.55 2.84 -6.05
CA ILE A 74 -3.22 2.80 -5.43
C ILE A 74 -2.99 1.53 -4.59
N ASP A 75 -3.95 1.08 -3.77
CA ASP A 75 -3.77 -0.14 -2.98
C ASP A 75 -3.73 -1.40 -3.85
N GLN A 76 -4.54 -1.43 -4.91
CA GLN A 76 -4.56 -2.55 -5.84
C GLN A 76 -3.27 -2.61 -6.67
N TRP A 77 -2.65 -1.45 -6.95
CA TRP A 77 -1.39 -1.33 -7.69
C TRP A 77 -0.15 -1.53 -6.82
N ALA A 78 -0.21 -1.17 -5.54
CA ALA A 78 0.83 -1.48 -4.57
C ALA A 78 0.87 -2.99 -4.23
N ASP A 79 -0.28 -3.66 -4.31
CA ASP A 79 -0.40 -5.13 -4.19
C ASP A 79 -0.13 -5.86 -5.53
N SER A 80 0.17 -5.14 -6.63
CA SER A 80 0.45 -5.73 -7.95
C SER A 80 1.96 -5.91 -8.23
N THR A 81 2.27 -6.69 -9.27
CA THR A 81 3.60 -7.13 -9.72
C THR A 81 4.48 -5.99 -10.25
N ALA A 82 4.69 -4.95 -9.46
CA ALA A 82 5.58 -3.85 -9.81
C ALA A 82 7.02 -4.38 -10.02
N PRO A 83 7.71 -3.97 -11.11
CA PRO A 83 9.12 -4.30 -11.27
C PRO A 83 9.93 -3.74 -10.10
N LYS A 84 10.61 -4.61 -9.36
CA LYS A 84 11.41 -4.22 -8.18
C LYS A 84 12.41 -3.09 -8.50
N ALA A 85 12.96 -3.10 -9.70
CA ALA A 85 13.88 -2.07 -10.19
C ALA A 85 13.30 -0.64 -10.10
N LEU A 86 11.99 -0.45 -10.20
CA LEU A 86 11.38 0.89 -10.05
C LEU A 86 11.52 1.41 -8.62
N ALA A 87 11.28 0.57 -7.62
CA ALA A 87 11.51 0.93 -6.22
C ALA A 87 12.99 1.23 -5.97
N ASP A 88 13.87 0.37 -6.48
CA ASP A 88 15.32 0.53 -6.33
C ASP A 88 15.82 1.84 -6.97
N VAL A 89 15.29 2.23 -8.13
CA VAL A 89 15.61 3.52 -8.78
C VAL A 89 15.09 4.71 -7.96
N PHE A 90 13.90 4.62 -7.38
CA PHE A 90 13.39 5.67 -6.49
C PHE A 90 14.31 5.87 -5.29
N GLU A 91 14.73 4.79 -4.62
CA GLU A 91 15.67 4.85 -3.50
C GLU A 91 17.05 5.39 -3.94
N ALA A 92 17.53 5.00 -5.11
CA ALA A 92 18.77 5.51 -5.69
C ALA A 92 18.69 7.02 -5.99
N LEU A 93 17.54 7.52 -6.45
CA LEU A 93 17.29 8.95 -6.66
C LEU A 93 17.38 9.74 -5.35
N VAL A 94 16.77 9.22 -4.26
CA VAL A 94 16.88 9.82 -2.92
C VAL A 94 18.36 9.90 -2.50
N GLY A 95 19.12 8.82 -2.71
CA GLY A 95 20.56 8.78 -2.43
C GLY A 95 21.37 9.75 -3.28
N ALA A 96 21.03 9.91 -4.56
CA ALA A 96 21.69 10.85 -5.46
C ALA A 96 21.48 12.31 -5.01
N ILE A 97 20.24 12.69 -4.64
CA ILE A 97 19.94 14.03 -4.09
C ILE A 97 20.71 14.28 -2.81
N PHE A 98 20.84 13.26 -1.94
CA PHE A 98 21.62 13.37 -0.71
C PHE A 98 23.10 13.66 -0.99
N LEU A 99 23.70 12.97 -1.96
CA LEU A 99 25.10 13.19 -2.32
C LEU A 99 25.32 14.54 -3.00
N ASP A 100 24.46 14.92 -3.96
CA ASP A 100 24.54 16.18 -4.70
C ASP A 100 24.38 17.41 -3.78
N SER A 101 23.50 17.30 -2.78
CA SER A 101 23.28 18.34 -1.76
C SER A 101 24.34 18.39 -0.65
N LYS A 102 25.52 17.77 -0.85
CA LYS A 102 26.59 17.67 0.16
C LYS A 102 26.11 17.05 1.47
N LYS A 103 25.33 15.97 1.38
CA LYS A 103 24.78 15.20 2.51
C LYS A 103 23.73 15.98 3.33
N CYS A 104 22.91 16.80 2.68
CA CYS A 104 21.88 17.60 3.35
C CYS A 104 20.52 16.89 3.35
N LEU A 105 20.13 16.32 4.49
CA LEU A 105 18.81 15.67 4.64
C LEU A 105 17.63 16.64 4.45
N GLN A 106 17.80 17.92 4.82
CA GLN A 106 16.74 18.91 4.61
C GLN A 106 16.48 19.13 3.12
N THR A 107 17.53 19.17 2.30
CA THR A 107 17.39 19.30 0.84
C THR A 107 16.72 18.07 0.25
N VAL A 108 17.11 16.86 0.70
CA VAL A 108 16.42 15.61 0.30
C VAL A 108 14.93 15.70 0.63
N TRP A 109 14.60 16.08 1.87
CA TRP A 109 13.21 16.20 2.31
C TRP A 109 12.42 17.20 1.46
N ASN A 110 12.98 18.39 1.19
CA ASN A 110 12.31 19.41 0.39
C ASN A 110 11.99 18.95 -1.05
N VAL A 111 12.78 18.03 -1.60
CA VAL A 111 12.56 17.47 -2.95
C VAL A 111 11.60 16.28 -2.92
N ILE A 112 11.73 15.40 -1.93
CA ILE A 112 11.01 14.13 -1.87
C ILE A 112 9.63 14.26 -1.20
N GLU A 113 9.48 15.14 -0.20
CA GLU A 113 8.22 15.33 0.52
C GLU A 113 7.05 15.65 -0.42
N PRO A 114 7.16 16.56 -1.41
CA PRO A 114 6.06 16.84 -2.33
C PRO A 114 5.62 15.62 -3.14
N LEU A 115 6.55 14.70 -3.46
CA LEU A 115 6.26 13.46 -4.19
C LEU A 115 5.53 12.43 -3.32
N LEU A 116 5.77 12.48 -2.00
CA LEU A 116 5.22 11.54 -1.02
C LEU A 116 4.03 12.10 -0.23
N GLN A 117 3.76 13.42 -0.29
CA GLN A 117 2.90 14.13 0.65
C GLN A 117 1.50 13.51 0.75
N GLN A 118 0.88 13.21 -0.39
CA GLN A 118 -0.44 12.59 -0.41
C GLN A 118 -0.45 11.20 0.26
N TYR A 119 0.62 10.42 0.08
CA TYR A 119 0.76 9.10 0.67
C TYR A 119 1.03 9.19 2.16
N ILE A 120 1.90 10.11 2.57
CA ILE A 120 2.14 10.41 3.99
C ILE A 120 0.83 10.77 4.68
N ASN A 121 0.06 11.69 4.10
CA ASN A 121 -1.24 12.11 4.63
C ASN A 121 -2.21 10.94 4.72
N ARG A 122 -2.26 10.09 3.70
CA ARG A 122 -3.09 8.88 3.70
C ARG A 122 -2.65 7.89 4.78
N SER A 123 -1.38 7.53 4.86
CA SER A 123 -0.88 6.58 5.86
C SER A 123 -1.13 7.10 7.28
N ILE A 124 -1.04 8.42 7.48
CA ILE A 124 -1.37 9.06 8.76
C ILE A 124 -2.87 8.96 9.07
N THR A 125 -3.74 9.25 8.09
CA THR A 125 -5.18 9.42 8.32
C THR A 125 -6.01 8.14 8.21
N ASP A 126 -5.55 7.11 7.50
CA ASP A 126 -6.33 5.88 7.25
C ASP A 126 -6.41 5.00 8.51
N PRO A 127 -7.57 4.90 9.19
CA PRO A 127 -7.69 4.09 10.40
C PRO A 127 -7.48 2.60 10.16
N ASN A 128 -7.59 2.12 8.91
CA ASN A 128 -7.50 0.71 8.53
C ASN A 128 -6.18 0.35 7.83
N LEU A 129 -5.14 1.20 7.96
CA LEU A 129 -3.82 1.01 7.35
C LEU A 129 -3.28 -0.41 7.53
N ASN A 130 -3.43 -0.95 8.75
CA ASN A 130 -3.21 -2.37 9.04
C ASN A 130 -4.57 -3.05 9.28
N PRO A 131 -5.15 -3.68 8.25
CA PRO A 131 -6.50 -4.25 8.36
C PRO A 131 -6.55 -5.43 9.33
N VAL A 132 -5.45 -6.17 9.47
CA VAL A 132 -5.36 -7.28 10.42
C VAL A 132 -5.45 -6.75 11.85
N ARG A 133 -4.59 -5.79 12.19
CA ARG A 133 -4.56 -5.19 13.52
C ARG A 133 -5.90 -4.54 13.86
N THR A 134 -6.42 -3.72 12.95
CA THR A 134 -7.69 -3.00 13.15
C THR A 134 -8.84 -3.97 13.42
N PHE A 135 -8.91 -5.07 12.68
CA PHE A 135 -9.93 -6.10 12.88
C PHE A 135 -9.83 -6.79 14.25
N PHE A 136 -8.63 -7.13 14.72
CA PHE A 136 -8.45 -7.76 16.02
C PHE A 136 -8.65 -6.80 17.19
N GLU A 137 -8.28 -5.53 17.04
CA GLU A 137 -8.59 -4.48 18.04
C GLU A 137 -10.10 -4.27 18.21
N GLN A 138 -10.89 -4.52 17.16
CA GLN A 138 -12.36 -4.53 17.21
C GLN A 138 -12.96 -5.81 17.84
N GLY A 139 -12.13 -6.77 18.28
CA GLY A 139 -12.57 -8.00 18.94
C GLY A 139 -12.89 -9.16 17.99
N GLY A 140 -12.48 -9.08 16.72
CA GLY A 140 -12.62 -10.17 15.76
C GLY A 140 -11.79 -11.42 16.12
N LYS A 141 -12.16 -12.58 15.58
CA LYS A 141 -11.52 -13.88 15.88
C LYS A 141 -11.15 -14.65 14.63
N VAL A 142 -10.07 -15.41 14.70
CA VAL A 142 -9.75 -16.42 13.67
C VAL A 142 -10.53 -17.69 13.96
N ILE A 143 -11.24 -18.20 12.95
CA ILE A 143 -12.00 -19.44 13.05
C ILE A 143 -11.19 -20.61 12.48
N SER A 144 -10.57 -20.42 11.32
CA SER A 144 -9.71 -21.44 10.72
C SER A 144 -8.67 -20.84 9.78
N GLU A 145 -7.54 -21.52 9.68
CA GLU A 145 -6.46 -21.22 8.73
C GLU A 145 -5.93 -22.54 8.18
N TYR A 146 -5.98 -22.71 6.86
CA TYR A 146 -5.48 -23.92 6.20
C TYR A 146 -4.99 -23.61 4.79
N THR A 147 -4.39 -24.62 4.17
CA THR A 147 -3.82 -24.52 2.84
C THR A 147 -4.41 -25.63 1.98
N GLN A 148 -4.82 -25.29 0.76
CA GLN A 148 -5.31 -26.22 -0.23
C GLN A 148 -4.35 -26.27 -1.40
N THR A 149 -3.86 -27.47 -1.72
CA THR A 149 -2.98 -27.70 -2.86
C THR A 149 -3.75 -28.42 -3.95
N ASN A 150 -3.76 -27.84 -5.15
CA ASN A 150 -4.22 -28.49 -6.35
C ASN A 150 -3.01 -29.14 -7.03
N THR A 151 -2.94 -30.48 -6.97
CA THR A 151 -1.84 -31.27 -7.55
C THR A 151 -1.82 -31.26 -9.07
N GLU A 152 -2.94 -31.02 -9.74
CA GLU A 152 -3.01 -30.96 -11.21
C GLU A 152 -2.48 -29.63 -11.76
N LYS A 153 -2.65 -28.54 -11.00
CA LYS A 153 -2.23 -27.19 -11.39
C LYS A 153 -0.98 -26.70 -10.66
N GLU A 154 -0.34 -27.57 -9.87
CA GLU A 154 0.78 -27.26 -8.96
C GLU A 154 0.57 -25.97 -8.14
N THR A 155 -0.68 -25.66 -7.82
CA THR A 155 -1.05 -24.38 -7.20
C THR A 155 -1.43 -24.62 -5.75
N THR A 156 -0.82 -23.85 -4.85
CA THR A 156 -1.12 -23.90 -3.41
C THR A 156 -1.72 -22.58 -2.97
N ILE A 157 -2.91 -22.62 -2.38
CA ILE A 157 -3.65 -21.44 -1.90
C ILE A 157 -3.82 -21.54 -0.39
N SER A 158 -3.50 -20.46 0.32
CA SER A 158 -3.80 -20.31 1.74
C SER A 158 -5.18 -19.68 1.91
N ILE A 159 -5.96 -20.22 2.84
CA ILE A 159 -7.33 -19.80 3.15
C ILE A 159 -7.40 -19.43 4.63
N CYS A 160 -8.03 -18.30 4.94
CA CYS A 160 -8.28 -17.84 6.30
C CYS A 160 -9.74 -17.45 6.46
N ILE A 161 -10.40 -18.00 7.47
CA ILE A 161 -11.77 -17.66 7.84
C ILE A 161 -11.74 -16.95 9.20
N ILE A 162 -12.33 -15.76 9.25
CA ILE A 162 -12.45 -14.94 10.45
C ILE A 162 -13.91 -14.67 10.77
N GLU A 163 -14.20 -14.37 12.03
CA GLU A 163 -15.54 -14.00 12.52
C GLU A 163 -15.46 -12.62 13.19
N ALA A 164 -16.30 -11.70 12.74
CA ALA A 164 -16.44 -10.38 13.32
C ALA A 164 -17.34 -10.43 14.57
N THR A 165 -17.34 -9.35 15.36
CA THR A 165 -18.13 -9.26 16.60
C THR A 165 -19.64 -9.33 16.40
N ASN A 166 -20.13 -9.05 15.19
CA ASN A 166 -21.52 -9.23 14.79
C ASN A 166 -21.87 -10.68 14.41
N GLY A 167 -20.94 -11.63 14.54
CA GLY A 167 -21.12 -13.04 14.18
C GLY A 167 -20.98 -13.34 12.68
N CYS A 168 -20.73 -12.33 11.84
CA CYS A 168 -20.49 -12.55 10.41
C CYS A 168 -19.12 -13.16 10.16
N ARG A 169 -19.07 -14.11 9.22
CA ARG A 169 -17.82 -14.77 8.82
C ARG A 169 -17.33 -14.28 7.48
N TYR A 170 -16.01 -14.12 7.37
CA TYR A 170 -15.35 -13.64 6.17
C TYR A 170 -14.20 -14.56 5.80
N GLU A 171 -14.12 -14.90 4.52
CA GLU A 171 -13.08 -15.77 3.97
C GLU A 171 -12.12 -14.99 3.08
N GLY A 172 -10.83 -15.13 3.34
CA GLY A 172 -9.74 -14.54 2.57
C GLY A 172 -8.83 -15.61 1.97
N TYR A 173 -8.36 -15.33 0.77
CA TYR A 173 -7.46 -16.20 0.00
C TYR A 173 -6.15 -15.47 -0.24
N GLY A 174 -5.05 -16.22 -0.32
CA GLY A 174 -3.74 -15.65 -0.67
C GLY A 174 -2.71 -16.73 -0.99
N THR A 175 -1.58 -16.31 -1.55
CA THR A 175 -0.44 -17.19 -1.83
C THR A 175 0.26 -17.68 -0.56
N ASN A 176 0.01 -17.00 0.57
CA ASN A 176 0.50 -17.38 1.89
C ASN A 176 -0.53 -17.02 2.97
N ARG A 177 -0.35 -17.58 4.17
CA ARG A 177 -1.26 -17.38 5.31
C ARG A 177 -1.44 -15.92 5.70
N LYS A 178 -0.35 -15.13 5.66
CA LYS A 178 -0.40 -13.69 6.01
C LYS A 178 -1.31 -12.93 5.06
N MET A 179 -1.18 -13.18 3.75
CA MET A 179 -2.01 -12.56 2.71
C MET A 179 -3.47 -13.01 2.81
N ALA A 180 -3.72 -14.31 3.02
CA ALA A 180 -5.07 -14.83 3.20
C ALA A 180 -5.79 -14.16 4.38
N LYS A 181 -5.10 -14.05 5.53
CA LYS A 181 -5.60 -13.38 6.73
C LYS A 181 -5.84 -11.88 6.51
N ALA A 182 -4.90 -11.18 5.88
CA ALA A 182 -5.06 -9.77 5.55
C ALA A 182 -6.27 -9.54 4.62
N ASN A 183 -6.45 -10.39 3.60
CA ASN A 183 -7.59 -10.30 2.68
C ASN A 183 -8.93 -10.61 3.36
N ALA A 184 -8.97 -11.56 4.30
CA ALA A 184 -10.15 -11.82 5.11
C ALA A 184 -10.52 -10.57 5.95
N CYS A 185 -9.53 -9.99 6.64
CA CYS A 185 -9.74 -8.81 7.48
C CYS A 185 -10.17 -7.58 6.67
N ARG A 186 -9.58 -7.36 5.49
CA ARG A 186 -10.00 -6.30 4.56
C ARG A 186 -11.45 -6.45 4.13
N LYS A 187 -11.90 -7.69 3.82
CA LYS A 187 -13.31 -7.95 3.48
C LYS A 187 -14.22 -7.64 4.67
N ALA A 188 -13.85 -8.10 5.87
CA ALA A 188 -14.64 -7.85 7.07
C ALA A 188 -14.80 -6.35 7.36
N ILE A 189 -13.70 -5.59 7.37
CA ILE A 189 -13.72 -4.15 7.62
C ILE A 189 -14.60 -3.41 6.59
N LYS A 190 -14.51 -3.78 5.31
CA LYS A 190 -15.35 -3.19 4.25
C LYS A 190 -16.83 -3.49 4.42
N SER A 191 -17.18 -4.64 4.99
CA SER A 191 -18.58 -5.04 5.20
C SER A 191 -19.18 -4.54 6.51
N VAL A 192 -18.36 -4.35 7.56
CA VAL A 192 -18.79 -3.86 8.88
C VAL A 192 -18.97 -2.34 8.90
N ILE A 193 -18.29 -1.61 8.00
CA ILE A 193 -18.46 -0.17 7.84
C ILE A 193 -19.30 0.09 6.58
N PRO A 194 -20.65 0.17 6.66
CA PRO A 194 -21.40 0.86 5.63
C PRO A 194 -20.89 2.30 5.61
N ASN A 195 -20.61 2.83 4.41
CA ASN A 195 -20.18 4.20 4.17
C ASN A 195 -20.71 5.12 5.28
N LYS A 196 -19.80 5.62 6.12
CA LYS A 196 -20.12 6.71 7.03
C LYS A 196 -20.47 7.87 6.10
N ILE A 197 -21.77 8.01 5.81
CA ILE A 197 -22.31 9.18 5.13
C ILE A 197 -21.78 10.33 5.95
N ILE A 198 -20.88 11.10 5.35
CA ILE A 198 -20.48 12.38 5.88
C ILE A 198 -21.76 13.18 5.82
N ILE A 199 -22.44 13.28 6.95
CA ILE A 199 -23.51 14.26 7.12
C ILE A 199 -22.73 15.55 7.38
N ASP A 200 -22.50 16.30 6.30
CA ASP A 200 -22.08 17.69 6.39
C ASP A 200 -23.17 18.42 7.19
N ASN A 201 -22.79 18.97 8.34
CA ASN A 201 -23.55 19.98 9.08
C ASN A 201 -22.97 21.35 8.78
#